data_AF-A0A2D4J0U4-F1
#
_entry.id   AF-A0A2D4J0U4-F1
#
_cell.length_a   1.000
_cell.length_b   1.000
_cell.length_c   1.000
_cell.angle_alpha   90.00
_cell.angle_beta   90.00
_cell.angle_gamma   90.00
#
_symmetry.space_group_name_H-M   'P 1'
#
loop_
_entity.id
_entity.type
_entity.pdbx_description
1 polymer ?
#
loop_
_entity_poly.entity_id
_entity_poly.type
_entity_poly.pdbx_seq_one_letter_code
_entity_poly.pdbx_strand_id
1 'polypeptide(L)'
;MCYLFVNLACAVQTLLRTPNWRPRFKYYHWTLSFLGMSLCLALMFICSWYYALVAMLIAGCIYKYIEYRGAEKEWGDGIRGLSLNAARYALLRVDHGHPHTKNWRPQVLVLLNLDSEQLVKHPRLLSFTCQLKAGKGLTIVGSVFPGTYLDKYAEAERAEENIRSSMGKERTKGFCQLIVSPSVRDGISHLIQSAGLGGMKHNTVLMAWPQSWKQTDNRFSWKNFVDTVRETTAAQQALLVAKNIDLFPGNQERFSEGNIDIWWIVHDGGMLMLLPFLLKQHKVWRKCRMRIFTVAQMDDNSIQMKNDLQMFLYHLRIKAEVEVVEMFENDISAFTYEKTLVMEQRSQMLKQMQLSKNEREREAQLIHDRNTASHGTGMVKLQTAITAPEKVQMTWTKEKLISEKHKNKEACAPGYKDIFSMKPNESNVRRMHTAVKLNGVVLNKSQNAQLVLLNMPGPPKNRHGDENYMEFLEVLTEGLNRVLLVRGGGREVITIYS
;
A
#
# COMPACT_ATOMS: atom_id res chain seq x y z
N MET A 1 24.91 18.94 41.08
CA MET A 1 23.84 19.32 40.13
C MET A 1 24.35 19.68 38.73
N CYS A 2 25.26 20.64 38.55
CA CYS A 2 25.80 20.99 37.22
C CYS A 2 26.39 19.78 36.46
N TYR A 3 27.28 19.01 37.11
CA TYR A 3 27.87 17.79 36.54
C TYR A 3 26.84 16.72 36.19
N LEU A 4 25.72 16.65 36.91
CA LEU A 4 24.62 15.74 36.61
C LEU A 4 23.99 16.10 35.26
N PHE A 5 23.67 17.39 35.03
CA PHE A 5 23.04 17.82 33.79
C PHE A 5 23.97 17.75 32.58
N VAL A 6 25.27 18.05 32.74
CA VAL A 6 26.25 17.87 31.65
C VAL A 6 26.34 16.41 31.23
N ASN A 7 26.50 15.50 32.19
CA ASN A 7 26.58 14.06 31.91
C ASN A 7 25.27 13.51 31.31
N LEU A 8 24.11 13.95 31.83
CA LEU A 8 22.80 13.60 31.30
C LEU A 8 22.64 14.08 29.85
N ALA A 9 22.93 15.35 29.56
CA ALA A 9 22.79 15.94 28.23
C ALA A 9 23.64 15.20 27.20
N CYS A 10 24.92 14.94 27.51
CA CYS A 10 25.82 14.18 26.64
C CYS A 10 25.30 12.77 26.36
N ALA A 11 24.81 12.05 27.38
CA ALA A 11 24.29 10.69 27.20
C ALA A 11 23.00 10.68 26.36
N VAL A 12 22.06 11.58 26.67
CA VAL A 12 20.76 11.68 25.98
C VAL A 12 20.92 12.09 24.52
N GLN A 13 21.80 13.05 24.21
CA GLN A 13 22.03 13.50 22.83
C GLN A 13 22.61 12.40 21.94
N THR A 14 23.53 11.58 22.47
CA THR A 14 24.06 10.40 21.76
C THR A 14 22.98 9.34 21.55
N LEU A 15 22.20 9.01 22.59
CA LEU A 15 21.17 7.97 22.53
C LEU A 15 20.04 8.35 21.56
N LEU A 16 19.61 9.61 21.60
CA LEU A 16 18.54 10.13 20.74
C LEU A 16 19.01 10.48 19.32
N ARG A 17 20.32 10.35 19.04
CA ARG A 17 20.95 10.72 17.76
C ARG A 17 20.57 12.15 17.33
N THR A 18 20.81 13.12 18.22
CA THR A 18 20.50 14.53 17.93
C THR A 18 21.24 15.00 16.66
N PRO A 19 20.60 15.73 15.73
CA PRO A 19 21.16 15.98 14.39
C PRO A 19 22.57 16.61 14.37
N ASN A 20 22.83 17.54 15.28
CA ASN A 20 24.10 18.28 15.34
C ASN A 20 25.12 17.70 16.34
N TRP A 21 24.83 16.57 16.97
CA TRP A 21 25.71 15.98 17.99
C TRP A 21 26.63 14.92 17.37
N ARG A 22 27.92 15.23 17.24
CA ARG A 22 28.96 14.35 16.67
C ARG A 22 30.27 14.44 17.46
N PRO A 23 30.35 13.83 18.65
CA PRO A 23 31.57 13.88 19.47
C PRO A 23 32.71 13.18 18.73
N ARG A 24 33.79 13.92 18.44
CA ARG A 24 34.99 13.41 17.75
C ARG A 24 36.03 12.83 18.71
N PHE A 25 35.82 12.94 20.02
CA PHE A 25 36.77 12.51 21.02
C PHE A 25 36.85 10.98 21.11
N LYS A 26 38.07 10.43 21.01
CA LYS A 26 38.31 8.98 20.90
C LYS A 26 37.83 8.18 22.11
N TYR A 27 37.94 8.72 23.32
CA TYR A 27 37.58 8.02 24.56
C TYR A 27 36.16 8.37 25.06
N TYR A 28 35.37 9.05 24.24
CA TYR A 28 33.97 9.32 24.57
C TYR A 28 33.11 8.07 24.30
N HIS A 29 32.34 7.65 25.30
CA HIS A 29 31.27 6.67 25.13
C HIS A 29 30.06 7.04 26.00
N TRP A 30 28.85 6.80 25.51
CA TRP A 30 27.61 7.20 26.21
C TRP A 30 27.48 6.53 27.59
N THR A 31 28.00 5.31 27.76
CA THR A 31 27.99 4.61 29.06
C THR A 31 28.82 5.33 30.11
N LEU A 32 29.93 5.97 29.72
CA LEU A 32 30.78 6.72 30.65
C LEU A 32 30.06 7.95 31.19
N SER A 33 29.33 8.67 30.31
CA SER A 33 28.47 9.79 30.72
C SER A 33 27.31 9.32 31.59
N PHE A 34 26.68 8.18 31.27
CA PHE A 34 25.61 7.62 32.09
C PHE A 34 26.09 7.21 33.49
N LEU A 35 27.28 6.60 33.58
CA LEU A 35 27.91 6.25 34.85
C LEU A 35 28.21 7.50 35.69
N GLY A 36 28.82 8.52 35.09
CA GLY A 36 29.08 9.80 35.75
C GLY A 36 27.80 10.49 36.25
N MET A 37 26.71 10.43 35.46
CA MET A 37 25.39 10.91 35.87
C MET A 37 24.88 10.15 37.10
N SER A 38 24.93 8.82 37.08
CA SER A 38 24.44 7.97 38.18
C SER A 38 25.20 8.22 39.49
N LEU A 39 26.52 8.39 39.42
CA LEU A 39 27.37 8.69 40.57
C LEU A 39 27.03 10.06 41.17
N CYS A 40 26.87 11.08 40.30
CA CYS A 40 26.48 12.42 40.73
C CYS A 40 25.11 12.44 41.42
N LEU A 41 24.16 11.63 40.94
CA LEU A 41 22.83 11.51 41.53
C LEU A 41 22.91 10.81 42.89
N ALA A 42 23.65 9.70 42.99
CA ALA A 42 23.82 8.95 44.23
C ALA A 42 24.42 9.84 45.34
N LEU A 43 25.52 10.55 45.06
CA LEU A 43 26.17 11.43 46.03
C LEU A 43 25.24 12.57 46.49
N MET A 44 24.44 13.13 45.58
CA MET A 44 23.51 14.21 45.90
C MET A 44 22.42 13.76 46.89
N PHE A 45 21.90 12.54 46.73
CA PHE A 45 20.89 11.97 47.63
C PHE A 45 21.47 11.50 48.98
N ILE A 46 22.72 11.02 49.00
CA ILE A 46 23.41 10.63 50.24
C ILE A 46 23.67 11.85 51.13
N CYS A 47 24.03 13.00 50.56
CA CYS A 47 24.29 14.22 51.34
C CYS A 47 23.03 14.80 51.99
N SER A 48 21.99 15.08 51.18
CA SER A 48 20.69 15.54 51.68
C SER A 48 19.62 15.36 50.62
N TRP A 49 18.77 14.35 50.84
CA TRP A 49 17.73 13.98 49.90
C TRP A 49 16.66 15.06 49.70
N TYR A 50 16.30 15.81 50.75
CA TYR A 50 15.25 16.83 50.67
C TYR A 50 15.72 18.09 49.92
N TYR A 51 16.93 18.59 50.19
CA TYR A 51 17.51 19.71 49.42
C TYR A 51 17.76 19.30 47.96
N ALA A 52 18.18 18.05 47.71
CA ALA A 52 18.35 17.51 46.38
C ALA A 52 17.06 17.54 45.55
N LEU A 53 15.93 17.12 46.14
CA LEU A 53 14.62 17.16 45.49
C LEU A 53 14.18 18.60 45.15
N VAL A 54 14.29 19.52 46.10
CA VAL A 54 13.93 20.93 45.89
C VAL A 54 14.80 21.57 44.79
N ALA A 55 16.11 21.33 44.81
CA ALA A 55 17.01 21.84 43.79
C ALA A 55 16.64 21.29 42.40
N MET A 56 16.44 19.97 42.27
CA MET A 56 16.04 19.35 41.00
C MET A 56 14.71 19.90 40.47
N LEU A 57 13.74 20.14 41.36
CA LEU A 57 12.47 20.76 40.99
C LEU A 57 12.67 22.16 40.41
N ILE A 58 13.43 23.01 41.10
CA ILE A 58 13.72 24.38 40.65
C ILE A 58 14.41 24.37 39.29
N ALA A 59 15.42 23.52 39.07
CA ALA A 59 16.07 23.43 37.76
C ALA A 59 15.14 22.87 36.67
N GLY A 60 14.26 21.93 37.01
CA GLY A 60 13.23 21.45 36.09
C GLY A 60 12.28 22.56 35.64
N CYS A 61 11.84 23.40 36.59
CA CYS A 61 11.02 24.59 36.31
C CYS A 61 11.77 25.60 35.44
N ILE A 62 13.04 25.90 35.74
CA ILE A 62 13.87 26.80 34.93
C ILE A 62 14.04 26.25 33.51
N TYR A 63 14.34 24.95 33.37
CA TYR A 63 14.48 24.30 32.07
C TYR A 63 13.19 24.43 31.25
N LYS A 64 12.04 24.12 31.84
CA LYS A 64 10.74 24.24 31.17
C LYS A 64 10.37 25.68 30.83
N TYR A 65 10.72 26.64 31.68
CA TYR A 65 10.51 28.06 31.42
C TYR A 65 11.36 28.55 30.23
N ILE A 66 12.63 28.14 30.15
CA ILE A 66 13.50 28.46 29.01
C ILE A 66 12.95 27.83 27.73
N GLU A 67 12.48 26.58 27.78
CA GLU A 67 11.86 25.88 26.65
C GLU A 67 10.62 26.63 26.14
N TYR A 68 9.74 27.07 27.06
CA TYR A 68 8.54 27.85 26.75
C TYR A 68 8.87 29.20 26.12
N ARG A 69 9.78 29.98 26.73
CA ARG A 69 10.19 31.30 26.21
C ARG A 69 10.91 31.18 24.87
N GLY A 70 11.69 30.12 24.67
CA GLY A 70 12.31 29.82 23.38
C GLY A 70 11.27 29.55 22.30
N ALA A 71 10.27 28.71 22.60
CA ALA A 71 9.16 28.42 21.71
C ALA A 71 8.30 29.66 21.38
N GLU A 72 7.98 30.48 22.39
CA GLU A 72 7.25 31.74 22.23
C GLU A 72 7.98 32.71 21.30
N LYS A 73 9.31 32.83 21.45
CA LYS A 73 10.14 33.69 20.58
C LYS A 73 10.24 33.17 19.15
N GLU A 74 10.35 31.86 18.95
CA GLU A 74 10.51 31.27 17.61
C GLU A 74 9.20 31.22 16.82
N TRP A 75 8.06 31.00 17.50
CA TRP A 75 6.78 30.69 16.86
C TRP A 75 5.64 31.66 17.21
N GLY A 76 5.89 32.67 18.04
CA GLY A 76 4.91 33.67 18.48
C GLY A 76 3.96 33.20 19.59
N ASP A 77 3.70 31.89 19.68
CA ASP A 77 2.88 31.25 20.72
C ASP A 77 3.69 30.15 21.42
N GLY A 78 3.82 30.22 22.75
CA GLY A 78 4.64 29.30 23.52
C GLY A 78 4.15 27.85 23.50
N ILE A 79 2.84 27.60 23.63
CA ILE A 79 2.31 26.22 23.69
C ILE A 79 2.35 25.57 22.31
N ARG A 80 1.89 26.29 21.28
CA ARG A 80 1.93 25.81 19.90
C ARG A 80 3.39 25.65 19.42
N GLY A 81 4.27 26.60 19.78
CA GLY A 81 5.69 26.54 19.44
C GLY A 81 6.40 25.31 20.00
N LEU A 82 6.09 24.89 21.23
CA LEU A 82 6.63 23.65 21.81
C LEU A 82 6.25 22.42 20.98
N SER A 83 4.98 22.32 20.55
CA SER A 83 4.51 21.21 19.73
C SER A 83 5.16 21.19 18.33
N LEU A 84 5.36 22.37 17.72
CA LEU A 84 6.02 22.52 16.43
C LEU A 84 7.50 22.16 16.51
N ASN A 85 8.19 22.58 17.57
CA ASN A 85 9.58 22.22 17.80
C ASN A 85 9.74 20.71 18.00
N ALA A 86 8.87 20.08 18.81
CA ALA A 86 8.86 18.63 18.98
C ALA A 86 8.64 17.89 17.64
N ALA A 87 7.70 18.35 16.82
CA ALA A 87 7.42 17.79 15.51
C ALA A 87 8.62 17.93 14.55
N ARG A 88 9.23 19.11 14.48
CA ARG A 88 10.42 19.37 13.65
C ARG A 88 11.58 18.43 14.01
N TYR A 89 11.90 18.32 15.30
CA TYR A 89 12.96 17.43 15.77
C TYR A 89 12.66 15.97 15.46
N ALA A 90 11.41 15.54 15.61
CA ALA A 90 11.01 14.18 15.26
C ALA A 90 11.18 13.90 13.76
N LEU A 91 10.78 14.82 12.89
CA LEU A 91 10.89 14.67 11.43
C LEU A 91 12.34 14.62 10.94
N LEU A 92 13.18 15.55 11.41
CA LEU A 92 14.61 15.56 11.06
C LEU A 92 15.31 14.27 11.48
N ARG A 93 14.90 13.69 12.61
CA ARG A 93 15.46 12.41 13.08
C ARG A 93 15.03 11.23 12.22
N VAL A 94 13.79 11.22 11.73
CA VAL A 94 13.29 10.14 10.86
C VAL A 94 14.00 10.16 9.50
N ASP A 95 14.38 11.34 9.00
CA ASP A 95 15.02 11.49 7.68
C ASP A 95 16.46 10.96 7.63
N HIS A 96 17.18 10.98 8.76
CA HIS A 96 18.59 10.55 8.85
C HIS A 96 18.82 9.03 8.87
N GLY A 97 17.77 8.20 8.71
CA GLY A 97 17.89 6.74 8.65
C GLY A 97 17.51 6.19 7.28
N HIS A 98 18.18 5.14 6.80
CA HIS A 98 17.64 4.35 5.69
C HIS A 98 16.26 3.83 6.09
N PRO A 99 15.20 4.03 5.30
CA PRO A 99 13.88 3.51 5.62
C PRO A 99 13.99 1.99 5.74
N HIS A 100 13.92 1.47 6.97
CA HIS A 100 14.02 0.04 7.23
C HIS A 100 12.77 -0.64 6.65
N THR A 101 12.91 -1.27 5.49
CA THR A 101 11.82 -1.92 4.72
C THR A 101 11.36 -3.27 5.31
N LYS A 102 12.02 -3.77 6.36
CA LYS A 102 11.84 -5.15 6.88
C LYS A 102 10.49 -5.44 7.55
N ASN A 103 9.62 -4.45 7.69
CA ASN A 103 8.25 -4.61 8.21
C ASN A 103 7.34 -3.56 7.62
N TRP A 104 6.85 -3.82 6.42
CA TRP A 104 5.91 -2.92 5.79
C TRP A 104 4.63 -2.76 6.62
N ARG A 105 4.12 -1.53 6.64
CA ARG A 105 2.84 -1.14 7.22
C ARG A 105 2.19 -0.08 6.31
N PRO A 106 0.87 -0.13 6.08
CA PRO A 106 0.21 0.81 5.19
C PRO A 106 0.17 2.21 5.81
N GLN A 107 0.73 3.20 5.13
CA GLN A 107 0.58 4.64 5.36
C GLN A 107 -0.26 5.18 4.20
N VAL A 108 -1.51 5.54 4.50
CA VAL A 108 -2.55 5.62 3.47
C VAL A 108 -2.75 7.06 3.02
N LEU A 109 -2.66 7.29 1.71
CA LEU A 109 -3.23 8.45 1.02
C LEU A 109 -4.61 8.07 0.49
N VAL A 110 -5.66 8.63 1.07
CA VAL A 110 -7.04 8.41 0.67
C VAL A 110 -7.41 9.47 -0.37
N LEU A 111 -7.67 9.06 -1.61
CA LEU A 111 -8.13 9.96 -2.67
C LEU A 111 -9.66 10.06 -2.62
N LEU A 112 -10.15 11.25 -2.28
CA LEU A 112 -11.58 11.55 -2.26
C LEU A 112 -11.98 12.37 -3.48
N ASN A 113 -13.10 11.96 -4.09
CA ASN A 113 -13.78 12.73 -5.12
C ASN A 113 -14.85 13.61 -4.47
N LEU A 114 -14.87 14.88 -4.85
CA LEU A 114 -15.91 15.83 -4.48
C LEU A 114 -17.02 15.84 -5.54
N ASP A 115 -18.24 16.10 -5.11
CA ASP A 115 -19.36 16.41 -5.99
C ASP A 115 -19.41 17.90 -6.37
N SER A 116 -20.43 18.26 -7.16
CA SER A 116 -20.67 19.64 -7.57
C SER A 116 -21.00 20.57 -6.40
N GLU A 117 -21.48 20.01 -5.27
CA GLU A 117 -21.80 20.73 -4.05
C GLU A 117 -20.62 20.80 -3.07
N GLN A 118 -19.43 20.35 -3.48
CA GLN A 118 -18.21 20.34 -2.67
C GLN A 118 -18.31 19.42 -1.44
N LEU A 119 -19.18 18.41 -1.52
CA LEU A 119 -19.33 17.35 -0.54
C LEU A 119 -18.60 16.09 -1.00
N VAL A 120 -18.27 15.22 -0.04
CA VAL A 120 -17.56 13.97 -0.30
C VAL A 120 -18.53 12.95 -0.90
N LYS A 121 -18.29 12.52 -2.14
CA LYS A 121 -19.15 11.52 -2.83
C LYS A 121 -19.29 10.21 -2.06
N HIS A 122 -18.16 9.67 -1.58
CA HIS A 122 -18.11 8.37 -0.92
C HIS A 122 -17.49 8.48 0.48
N PRO A 123 -18.26 8.92 1.50
CA PRO A 123 -17.74 9.07 2.87
C PRO A 123 -17.33 7.73 3.50
N ARG A 124 -17.89 6.61 3.02
CA ARG A 124 -17.55 5.25 3.49
C ARG A 124 -16.08 4.88 3.26
N LEU A 125 -15.38 5.54 2.33
CA LEU A 125 -13.94 5.38 2.16
C LEU A 125 -13.16 5.85 3.40
N LEU A 126 -13.62 6.92 4.07
CA LEU A 126 -13.06 7.39 5.33
C LEU A 126 -13.34 6.39 6.46
N SER A 127 -14.57 5.87 6.54
CA SER A 127 -14.93 4.83 7.52
C SER A 127 -14.04 3.60 7.36
N PHE A 128 -13.88 3.09 6.13
CA PHE A 128 -13.02 1.95 5.83
C PHE A 128 -11.56 2.21 6.21
N THR A 129 -11.03 3.40 5.90
CA THR A 129 -9.67 3.79 6.31
C THR A 129 -9.50 3.77 7.83
N CYS A 130 -10.47 4.31 8.56
CA CYS A 130 -10.46 4.28 10.03
C CYS A 130 -10.46 2.83 10.56
N GLN A 131 -11.24 1.95 9.95
CA GLN A 131 -11.30 0.53 10.31
C GLN A 131 -9.99 -0.20 10.03
N LEU A 132 -9.34 0.07 8.89
CA LEU A 132 -8.06 -0.54 8.52
C LEU A 132 -6.90 -0.09 9.42
N LYS A 133 -6.88 1.19 9.79
CA LYS A 133 -5.78 1.80 10.56
C LYS A 133 -5.99 1.78 12.07
N ALA A 134 -7.23 1.61 12.53
CA ALA A 134 -7.63 1.69 13.94
C ALA A 134 -7.07 2.94 14.66
N GLY A 135 -6.93 4.05 13.93
CA GLY A 135 -6.36 5.31 14.43
C GLY A 135 -4.84 5.32 14.66
N LYS A 136 -4.10 4.34 14.13
CA LYS A 136 -2.64 4.24 14.23
C LYS A 136 -1.96 4.50 12.88
N GLY A 137 -0.80 5.16 12.91
CA GLY A 137 0.00 5.49 11.72
C GLY A 137 -0.52 6.71 10.97
N LEU A 138 0.10 7.01 9.84
CA LEU A 138 -0.21 8.16 8.99
C LEU A 138 -1.41 7.86 8.10
N THR A 139 -2.31 8.83 8.03
CA THR A 139 -3.40 8.89 7.05
C THR A 139 -3.46 10.31 6.51
N ILE A 140 -3.34 10.46 5.20
CA ILE A 140 -3.51 11.72 4.48
C ILE A 140 -4.76 11.57 3.63
N VAL A 141 -5.69 12.51 3.73
CA VAL A 141 -6.89 12.58 2.91
C VAL A 141 -6.63 13.63 1.84
N GLY A 142 -6.41 13.15 0.62
CA GLY A 142 -6.14 13.96 -0.55
C GLY A 142 -7.41 14.18 -1.37
N SER A 143 -7.63 15.40 -1.83
CA SER A 143 -8.66 15.68 -2.83
C SER A 143 -8.19 16.75 -3.81
N VAL A 144 -8.76 16.73 -5.01
CA VAL A 144 -8.43 17.68 -6.09
C VAL A 144 -9.67 18.47 -6.44
N PHE A 145 -9.55 19.79 -6.35
CA PHE A 145 -10.61 20.72 -6.74
C PHE A 145 -10.33 21.27 -8.16
N PRO A 146 -11.22 21.04 -9.14
CA PRO A 146 -10.97 21.44 -10.51
C PRO A 146 -11.11 22.96 -10.70
N GLY A 147 -10.05 23.60 -11.20
CA GLY A 147 -10.05 25.00 -11.64
C GLY A 147 -8.74 25.73 -11.38
N THR A 148 -8.77 27.06 -11.46
CA THR A 148 -7.62 27.93 -11.23
C THR A 148 -7.62 28.42 -9.78
N TYR A 149 -6.47 28.34 -9.11
CA TYR A 149 -6.36 28.69 -7.68
C TYR A 149 -6.73 30.14 -7.37
N LEU A 150 -6.35 31.09 -8.23
CA LEU A 150 -6.61 32.53 -8.04
C LEU A 150 -8.09 32.83 -7.83
N ASP A 151 -8.96 32.16 -8.59
CA ASP A 151 -10.41 32.43 -8.57
C ASP A 151 -11.12 31.60 -7.50
N LYS A 152 -10.60 30.40 -7.20
CA LYS A 152 -11.29 29.37 -6.43
C LYS A 152 -10.73 29.14 -5.01
N TYR A 153 -9.84 29.98 -4.52
CA TYR A 153 -9.23 29.79 -3.19
C TYR A 153 -10.27 29.70 -2.06
N ALA A 154 -11.27 30.59 -2.05
CA ALA A 154 -12.30 30.61 -1.01
C ALA A 154 -13.26 29.42 -1.08
N GLU A 155 -13.49 28.87 -2.27
CA GLU A 155 -14.22 27.60 -2.46
C GLU A 155 -13.39 26.40 -2.00
N ALA A 156 -12.08 26.42 -2.26
CA ALA A 156 -11.17 25.39 -1.83
C ALA A 156 -11.08 25.31 -0.29
N GLU A 157 -10.99 26.44 0.40
CA GLU A 157 -11.00 26.45 1.88
C GLU A 157 -12.30 25.85 2.45
N ARG A 158 -13.46 26.22 1.89
CA ARG A 158 -14.76 25.64 2.27
C ARG A 158 -14.83 24.13 2.01
N ALA A 159 -14.36 23.68 0.85
CA ALA A 159 -14.29 22.27 0.53
C ALA A 159 -13.36 21.50 1.49
N GLU A 160 -12.24 22.09 1.90
CA GLU A 160 -11.34 21.51 2.88
C GLU A 160 -12.01 21.37 4.27
N GLU A 161 -12.77 22.37 4.70
CA GLU A 161 -13.56 22.31 5.93
C GLU A 161 -14.64 21.23 5.87
N ASN A 162 -15.33 21.08 4.73
CA ASN A 162 -16.31 20.02 4.51
C ASN A 162 -15.68 18.62 4.61
N ILE A 163 -14.49 18.43 4.03
CA ILE A 163 -13.72 17.19 4.15
C ILE A 163 -13.35 16.94 5.61
N ARG A 164 -12.84 17.97 6.32
CA ARG A 164 -12.44 17.86 7.73
C ARG A 164 -13.64 17.53 8.64
N SER A 165 -14.80 18.11 8.36
CA SER A 165 -16.06 17.78 9.04
C SER A 165 -16.45 16.31 8.80
N SER A 166 -16.33 15.83 7.56
CA SER A 166 -16.58 14.42 7.21
C SER A 166 -15.60 13.46 7.88
N MET A 167 -14.31 13.83 7.97
CA MET A 167 -13.31 13.07 8.72
C MET A 167 -13.66 12.99 10.21
N GLY A 168 -14.16 14.08 10.80
CA GLY A 168 -14.64 14.12 12.19
C GLY A 168 -15.83 13.17 12.42
N LYS A 169 -16.84 13.21 11.53
CA LYS A 169 -18.02 12.33 11.57
C LYS A 169 -17.61 10.85 11.50
N GLU A 170 -16.70 10.51 10.59
CA GLU A 170 -16.21 9.14 10.39
C GLU A 170 -15.07 8.74 11.35
N ARG A 171 -14.70 9.61 12.30
CA ARG A 171 -13.63 9.39 13.29
C ARG A 171 -12.27 9.04 12.66
N THR A 172 -12.00 9.56 11.46
CA THR A 172 -10.76 9.32 10.75
C THR A 172 -9.69 10.29 11.25
N LYS A 173 -8.69 9.77 11.97
CA LYS A 173 -7.54 10.55 12.43
C LYS A 173 -6.53 10.66 11.30
N GLY A 174 -6.28 11.87 10.82
CA GLY A 174 -5.34 12.12 9.72
C GLY A 174 -5.24 13.60 9.37
N PHE A 175 -4.52 13.88 8.29
CA PHE A 175 -4.34 15.22 7.74
C PHE A 175 -5.19 15.36 6.46
N CYS A 176 -5.76 16.54 6.23
CA CYS A 176 -6.44 16.87 4.98
C CYS A 176 -5.46 17.64 4.08
N GLN A 177 -5.44 17.32 2.79
CA GLN A 177 -4.67 18.03 1.79
C GLN A 177 -5.52 18.19 0.52
N LEU A 178 -5.94 19.43 0.25
CA LEU A 178 -6.69 19.78 -0.94
C LEU A 178 -5.78 20.51 -1.93
N ILE A 179 -5.80 20.12 -3.20
CA ILE A 179 -5.07 20.81 -4.28
C ILE A 179 -6.06 21.34 -5.30
N VAL A 180 -5.91 22.61 -5.68
CA VAL A 180 -6.65 23.20 -6.81
C VAL A 180 -5.83 23.02 -8.08
N SER A 181 -6.40 22.39 -9.09
CA SER A 181 -5.71 22.13 -10.37
C SER A 181 -6.69 22.23 -11.55
N PRO A 182 -6.28 22.77 -12.72
CA PRO A 182 -7.12 22.77 -13.91
C PRO A 182 -7.53 21.36 -14.37
N SER A 183 -6.63 20.39 -14.15
CA SER A 183 -6.80 19.00 -14.54
C SER A 183 -6.79 18.12 -13.28
N VAL A 184 -7.85 17.33 -13.10
CA VAL A 184 -7.99 16.40 -11.96
C VAL A 184 -6.87 15.35 -12.00
N ARG A 185 -6.53 14.86 -13.19
CA ARG A 185 -5.44 13.91 -13.42
C ARG A 185 -4.12 14.43 -12.88
N ASP A 186 -3.73 15.63 -13.28
CA ASP A 186 -2.43 16.19 -12.90
C ASP A 186 -2.42 16.54 -11.40
N GLY A 187 -3.56 16.96 -10.84
CA GLY A 187 -3.70 17.16 -9.40
C GLY A 187 -3.52 15.87 -8.59
N ILE A 188 -4.07 14.74 -9.05
CA ILE A 188 -3.89 13.43 -8.41
C ILE A 188 -2.42 13.01 -8.51
N SER A 189 -1.80 13.20 -9.68
CA SER A 189 -0.38 12.92 -9.92
C SER A 189 0.52 13.67 -8.93
N HIS A 190 0.24 14.97 -8.72
CA HIS A 190 0.96 15.79 -7.75
C HIS A 190 0.73 15.32 -6.31
N LEU A 191 -0.49 14.93 -5.93
CA LEU A 191 -0.76 14.38 -4.60
C LEU A 191 0.05 13.10 -4.33
N ILE A 192 0.08 12.17 -5.27
CA ILE A 192 0.82 10.91 -5.16
C ILE A 192 2.33 11.15 -4.97
N GLN A 193 2.87 12.16 -5.64
CA GLN A 193 4.31 12.43 -5.61
C GLN A 193 4.74 13.30 -4.42
N SER A 194 3.90 14.25 -3.99
CA SER A 194 4.29 15.31 -3.05
C SER A 194 3.62 15.25 -1.67
N ALA A 195 2.61 14.39 -1.46
CA ALA A 195 1.92 14.33 -0.17
C ALA A 195 2.79 13.75 0.95
N GLY A 196 3.03 14.56 1.98
CA GLY A 196 3.83 14.23 3.15
C GLY A 196 4.96 15.22 3.39
N LEU A 197 5.77 14.98 4.43
CA LEU A 197 6.91 15.82 4.78
C LEU A 197 8.12 14.96 5.19
N GLY A 198 9.19 15.00 4.40
CA GLY A 198 10.40 14.20 4.62
C GLY A 198 10.11 12.70 4.71
N GLY A 199 10.61 12.05 5.77
CA GLY A 199 10.33 10.64 6.03
C GLY A 199 8.87 10.31 6.40
N MET A 200 8.03 11.30 6.73
CA MET A 200 6.60 11.12 7.02
C MET A 200 5.77 11.25 5.75
N LYS A 201 5.79 10.19 4.94
CA LYS A 201 5.09 10.09 3.65
C LYS A 201 4.19 8.86 3.57
N HIS A 202 3.24 8.92 2.64
CA HIS A 202 2.38 7.80 2.31
C HIS A 202 3.13 6.74 1.49
N ASN A 203 2.70 5.49 1.58
CA ASN A 203 3.22 4.37 0.80
C ASN A 203 2.10 3.52 0.18
N THR A 204 0.85 3.85 0.46
CA THR A 204 -0.35 3.16 -0.04
C THR A 204 -1.33 4.22 -0.50
N VAL A 205 -1.82 4.11 -1.74
CA VAL A 205 -2.91 4.94 -2.27
C VAL A 205 -4.20 4.15 -2.15
N LEU A 206 -5.25 4.75 -1.57
CA LEU A 206 -6.58 4.18 -1.47
C LEU A 206 -7.55 5.04 -2.27
N MET A 207 -8.29 4.43 -3.19
CA MET A 207 -9.30 5.12 -3.98
C MET A 207 -10.56 4.27 -4.17
N ALA A 208 -11.67 4.91 -4.51
CA ALA A 208 -12.92 4.23 -4.86
C ALA A 208 -12.91 3.78 -6.33
N TRP A 209 -13.60 2.69 -6.64
CA TRP A 209 -13.87 2.26 -8.02
C TRP A 209 -14.74 3.28 -8.76
N PRO A 210 -14.43 3.63 -10.03
CA PRO A 210 -15.25 4.55 -10.81
C PRO A 210 -16.55 3.86 -11.29
N GLN A 211 -17.64 3.90 -10.51
CA GLN A 211 -18.90 3.21 -10.87
C GLN A 211 -19.49 3.64 -12.22
N SER A 212 -19.44 4.94 -12.55
CA SER A 212 -20.04 5.50 -13.78
C SER A 212 -19.15 5.37 -15.02
N TRP A 213 -18.16 4.48 -15.04
CA TRP A 213 -17.18 4.45 -16.13
C TRP A 213 -17.75 4.05 -17.50
N LYS A 214 -18.84 3.28 -17.51
CA LYS A 214 -19.57 2.88 -18.74
C LYS A 214 -20.51 3.96 -19.28
N GLN A 215 -20.78 5.02 -18.51
CA GLN A 215 -21.68 6.09 -18.95
C GLN A 215 -21.01 6.93 -20.04
N THR A 216 -21.78 7.23 -21.10
CA THR A 216 -21.28 7.93 -22.30
C THR A 216 -20.85 9.37 -22.05
N ASP A 217 -21.39 10.01 -21.01
CA ASP A 217 -21.18 11.44 -20.73
C ASP A 217 -19.77 11.77 -20.23
N ASN A 218 -18.99 10.79 -19.74
CA ASN A 218 -17.69 11.07 -19.13
C ASN A 218 -16.57 10.11 -19.55
N ARG A 219 -16.23 10.14 -20.85
CA ARG A 219 -15.18 9.33 -21.49
C ARG A 219 -13.77 9.43 -20.86
N PHE A 220 -13.54 10.43 -20.01
CA PHE A 220 -12.24 10.67 -19.36
C PHE A 220 -12.15 10.07 -17.94
N SER A 221 -13.27 9.69 -17.31
CA SER A 221 -13.27 9.23 -15.90
C SER A 221 -12.46 7.95 -15.69
N TRP A 222 -12.57 6.98 -16.59
CA TRP A 222 -11.82 5.73 -16.48
C TRP A 222 -10.35 5.88 -16.88
N LYS A 223 -10.04 6.82 -17.78
CA LYS A 223 -8.65 7.16 -18.13
C LYS A 223 -7.91 7.71 -16.92
N ASN A 224 -8.55 8.60 -16.16
CA ASN A 224 -7.98 9.12 -14.92
C ASN A 224 -7.71 8.00 -13.90
N PHE A 225 -8.60 7.01 -13.80
CA PHE A 225 -8.38 5.84 -12.94
C PHE A 225 -7.16 5.03 -13.39
N VAL A 226 -7.07 4.65 -14.68
CA VAL A 226 -5.95 3.85 -15.20
C VAL A 226 -4.63 4.61 -15.10
N ASP A 227 -4.63 5.92 -15.35
CA ASP A 227 -3.45 6.76 -15.15
C ASP A 227 -3.03 6.82 -13.69
N THR A 228 -3.98 6.94 -12.75
CA THR A 228 -3.70 6.88 -11.30
C THR A 228 -3.05 5.55 -10.92
N VAL A 229 -3.51 4.43 -11.48
CA VAL A 229 -2.91 3.09 -11.27
C VAL A 229 -1.46 3.06 -11.78
N ARG A 230 -1.21 3.61 -12.98
CA ARG A 230 0.13 3.68 -13.58
C ARG A 230 1.06 4.57 -12.75
N GLU A 231 0.61 5.73 -12.33
CA GLU A 231 1.37 6.68 -11.51
C GLU A 231 1.72 6.10 -10.14
N THR A 232 0.76 5.46 -9.47
CA THR A 232 0.99 4.78 -8.19
C THR A 232 2.03 3.66 -8.33
N THR A 233 1.94 2.88 -9.42
CA THR A 233 2.91 1.81 -9.71
C THR A 233 4.29 2.38 -10.02
N ALA A 234 4.38 3.47 -10.78
CA ALA A 234 5.63 4.17 -11.08
C ALA A 234 6.28 4.77 -9.82
N ALA A 235 5.47 5.27 -8.89
CA ALA A 235 5.90 5.74 -7.58
C ALA A 235 6.30 4.60 -6.61
N GLN A 236 6.15 3.33 -7.02
CA GLN A 236 6.45 2.13 -6.21
C GLN A 236 5.69 2.13 -4.88
N GLN A 237 4.43 2.56 -4.93
CA GLN A 237 3.50 2.55 -3.82
C GLN A 237 2.47 1.43 -4.00
N ALA A 238 1.92 0.93 -2.89
CA ALA A 238 0.81 0.00 -2.93
C ALA A 238 -0.47 0.73 -3.36
N LEU A 239 -1.36 0.04 -4.07
CA LEU A 239 -2.67 0.55 -4.47
C LEU A 239 -3.77 -0.32 -3.89
N LEU A 240 -4.76 0.32 -3.29
CA LEU A 240 -6.00 -0.27 -2.80
C LEU A 240 -7.17 0.38 -3.52
N VAL A 241 -8.00 -0.42 -4.19
CA VAL A 241 -9.21 0.06 -4.86
C VAL A 241 -10.42 -0.62 -4.25
N ALA A 242 -11.29 0.16 -3.63
CA ALA A 242 -12.52 -0.34 -3.04
C ALA A 242 -13.68 -0.23 -4.05
N LYS A 243 -14.21 -1.37 -4.49
CA LYS A 243 -15.41 -1.44 -5.34
C LYS A 243 -16.65 -1.55 -4.47
N ASN A 244 -17.72 -0.86 -4.89
CA ASN A 244 -18.99 -0.77 -4.16
C ASN A 244 -18.81 -0.27 -2.72
N ILE A 245 -18.01 0.80 -2.57
CA ILE A 245 -17.66 1.36 -1.26
C ILE A 245 -18.87 1.79 -0.43
N ASP A 246 -19.98 2.16 -1.07
CA ASP A 246 -21.20 2.57 -0.38
C ASP A 246 -21.88 1.40 0.39
N LEU A 247 -21.61 0.15 -0.01
CA LEU A 247 -22.06 -1.05 0.69
C LEU A 247 -21.19 -1.40 1.92
N PHE A 248 -20.06 -0.71 2.11
CA PHE A 248 -19.16 -0.99 3.23
C PHE A 248 -19.78 -0.56 4.57
N PRO A 249 -19.53 -1.36 5.63
CA PRO A 249 -20.13 -1.10 6.93
C PRO A 249 -19.62 0.19 7.52
N GLY A 250 -20.52 0.91 8.19
CA GLY A 250 -20.16 2.10 8.95
C GLY A 250 -19.45 1.73 10.24
N ASN A 251 -18.91 2.72 10.95
CA ASN A 251 -18.24 2.48 12.21
C ASN A 251 -19.16 2.02 13.35
N GLN A 252 -20.48 2.15 13.18
CA GLN A 252 -21.49 1.74 14.16
C GLN A 252 -21.96 0.31 13.93
N GLU A 253 -21.98 -0.13 12.67
CA GLU A 253 -22.39 -1.46 12.25
C GLU A 253 -21.36 -2.51 12.71
N ARG A 254 -21.83 -3.70 13.09
CA ARG A 254 -20.95 -4.80 13.50
C ARG A 254 -21.48 -6.10 12.92
N PHE A 255 -20.60 -6.87 12.31
CA PHE A 255 -20.96 -8.20 11.87
C PHE A 255 -21.05 -9.15 13.07
N SER A 256 -22.15 -9.88 13.18
CA SER A 256 -22.32 -10.98 14.12
C SER A 256 -21.46 -12.17 13.72
N GLU A 257 -21.48 -12.49 12.42
CA GLU A 257 -20.75 -13.56 11.76
C GLU A 257 -20.47 -13.18 10.30
N GLY A 258 -19.55 -13.89 9.66
CA GLY A 258 -19.22 -13.69 8.26
C GLY A 258 -17.77 -14.05 7.94
N ASN A 259 -17.45 -14.07 6.64
CA ASN A 259 -16.14 -14.45 6.14
C ASN A 259 -15.46 -13.27 5.45
N ILE A 260 -14.15 -13.14 5.65
CA ILE A 260 -13.25 -12.33 4.84
C ILE A 260 -12.45 -13.31 3.98
N ASP A 261 -12.71 -13.26 2.69
CA ASP A 261 -12.14 -14.18 1.71
C ASP A 261 -10.98 -13.51 0.98
N ILE A 262 -9.85 -14.19 0.96
CA ILE A 262 -8.59 -13.67 0.44
C ILE A 262 -8.19 -14.54 -0.74
N TRP A 263 -8.22 -13.99 -1.93
CA TRP A 263 -7.78 -14.63 -3.16
C TRP A 263 -6.34 -14.24 -3.47
N TRP A 264 -5.41 -15.13 -3.14
CA TRP A 264 -4.01 -14.99 -3.46
C TRP A 264 -3.71 -15.61 -4.81
N ILE A 265 -3.64 -14.76 -5.84
CA ILE A 265 -3.29 -15.18 -7.21
C ILE A 265 -1.85 -14.76 -7.48
N VAL A 266 -0.91 -15.69 -7.34
CA VAL A 266 0.50 -15.56 -7.73
C VAL A 266 1.34 -14.55 -6.92
N HIS A 267 0.87 -13.31 -6.70
CA HIS A 267 1.65 -12.17 -6.20
C HIS A 267 1.10 -11.58 -4.90
N ASP A 268 1.90 -10.70 -4.27
CA ASP A 268 1.53 -9.83 -3.14
C ASP A 268 0.97 -10.55 -1.90
N GLY A 269 1.33 -11.83 -1.71
CA GLY A 269 0.76 -12.68 -0.65
C GLY A 269 0.91 -12.10 0.76
N GLY A 270 2.05 -11.48 1.07
CA GLY A 270 2.27 -10.87 2.38
C GLY A 270 1.30 -9.73 2.69
N MET A 271 1.03 -8.86 1.72
CA MET A 271 0.11 -7.74 1.89
C MET A 271 -1.35 -8.22 1.95
N LEU A 272 -1.72 -9.19 1.11
CA LEU A 272 -3.05 -9.82 1.14
C LEU A 272 -3.36 -10.51 2.47
N MET A 273 -2.36 -11.00 3.19
CA MET A 273 -2.53 -11.54 4.54
C MET A 273 -2.56 -10.45 5.62
N LEU A 274 -1.74 -9.40 5.47
CA LEU A 274 -1.64 -8.34 6.46
C LEU A 274 -2.90 -7.46 6.52
N LEU A 275 -3.50 -7.09 5.37
CA LEU A 275 -4.64 -6.18 5.34
C LEU A 275 -5.87 -6.73 6.11
N PRO A 276 -6.33 -7.97 5.89
CA PRO A 276 -7.41 -8.58 6.65
C PRO A 276 -7.06 -8.78 8.13
N PHE A 277 -5.80 -9.12 8.42
CA PHE A 277 -5.33 -9.27 9.78
C PHE A 277 -5.47 -7.95 10.57
N LEU A 278 -5.05 -6.82 9.97
CA LEU A 278 -5.23 -5.49 10.56
C LEU A 278 -6.72 -5.13 10.68
N LEU A 279 -7.50 -5.38 9.64
CA LEU A 279 -8.93 -5.05 9.60
C LEU A 279 -9.72 -5.79 10.71
N LYS A 280 -9.37 -7.06 10.99
CA LYS A 280 -9.99 -7.88 12.03
C LYS A 280 -9.71 -7.37 13.45
N GLN A 281 -8.69 -6.55 13.66
CA GLN A 281 -8.47 -5.90 14.96
C GLN A 281 -9.56 -4.89 15.29
N HIS A 282 -10.27 -4.36 14.29
CA HIS A 282 -11.36 -3.43 14.47
C HIS A 282 -12.66 -4.11 14.91
N LYS A 283 -13.46 -3.41 15.73
CA LYS A 283 -14.72 -3.92 16.32
C LYS A 283 -15.76 -4.42 15.29
N VAL A 284 -15.73 -3.89 14.07
CA VAL A 284 -16.67 -4.23 12.97
C VAL A 284 -16.41 -5.64 12.45
N TRP A 285 -15.13 -5.98 12.25
CA TRP A 285 -14.68 -7.19 11.54
C TRP A 285 -14.16 -8.28 12.48
N ARG A 286 -14.07 -8.01 13.78
CA ARG A 286 -13.49 -8.89 14.80
C ARG A 286 -14.07 -10.30 14.82
N LYS A 287 -15.37 -10.46 14.57
CA LYS A 287 -16.06 -11.75 14.56
C LYS A 287 -15.98 -12.50 13.23
N CYS A 288 -15.43 -11.88 12.18
CA CYS A 288 -15.33 -12.52 10.88
C CYS A 288 -14.23 -13.60 10.86
N ARG A 289 -14.50 -14.71 10.18
CA ARG A 289 -13.52 -15.76 9.89
C ARG A 289 -12.71 -15.38 8.65
N MET A 290 -11.44 -15.78 8.60
CA MET A 290 -10.57 -15.53 7.45
C MET A 290 -10.42 -16.82 6.66
N ARG A 291 -10.65 -16.76 5.35
CA ARG A 291 -10.43 -17.88 4.42
C ARG A 291 -9.45 -17.43 3.35
N ILE A 292 -8.42 -18.22 3.10
CA ILE A 292 -7.36 -17.93 2.13
C ILE A 292 -7.47 -18.97 1.02
N PHE A 293 -7.76 -18.48 -0.18
CA PHE A 293 -7.77 -19.25 -1.42
C PHE A 293 -6.49 -18.91 -2.19
N THR A 294 -5.59 -19.88 -2.32
CA THR A 294 -4.37 -19.73 -3.13
C THR A 294 -4.57 -20.44 -4.46
N VAL A 295 -4.21 -19.79 -5.56
CA VAL A 295 -4.34 -20.39 -6.90
C VAL A 295 -3.02 -21.06 -7.27
N ALA A 296 -3.08 -22.36 -7.57
CA ALA A 296 -1.95 -23.17 -8.02
C ALA A 296 -2.17 -23.64 -9.46
N GLN A 297 -1.09 -23.88 -10.21
CA GLN A 297 -1.17 -24.52 -11.52
C GLN A 297 -1.32 -26.04 -11.36
N MET A 298 -1.85 -26.71 -12.38
CA MET A 298 -2.01 -28.18 -12.38
C MET A 298 -0.69 -28.95 -12.18
N ASP A 299 0.43 -28.33 -12.56
CA ASP A 299 1.76 -28.92 -12.46
C ASP A 299 2.38 -28.72 -11.06
N ASP A 300 1.80 -27.86 -10.21
CA ASP A 300 2.31 -27.55 -8.88
C ASP A 300 1.86 -28.60 -7.84
N ASN A 301 2.65 -28.78 -6.79
CA ASN A 301 2.26 -29.65 -5.66
C ASN A 301 1.28 -28.93 -4.70
N SER A 302 -0.01 -28.97 -5.03
CA SER A 302 -1.09 -28.35 -4.26
C SER A 302 -1.16 -28.84 -2.80
N ILE A 303 -0.89 -30.13 -2.55
CA ILE A 303 -0.96 -30.71 -1.20
C ILE A 303 0.15 -30.14 -0.32
N GLN A 304 1.38 -30.10 -0.84
CA GLN A 304 2.52 -29.51 -0.12
C GLN A 304 2.32 -28.02 0.09
N MET A 305 1.83 -27.28 -0.91
CA MET A 305 1.54 -25.85 -0.79
C MET A 305 0.54 -25.56 0.32
N LYS A 306 -0.53 -26.37 0.43
CA LYS A 306 -1.52 -26.26 1.50
C LYS A 306 -0.88 -26.46 2.88
N ASN A 307 -0.08 -27.52 3.05
CA ASN A 307 0.56 -27.84 4.32
C ASN A 307 1.58 -26.78 4.75
N ASP A 308 2.42 -26.32 3.81
CA ASP A 308 3.41 -25.28 4.07
C ASP A 308 2.73 -23.96 4.49
N LEU A 309 1.62 -23.60 3.83
CA LEU A 309 0.86 -22.39 4.14
C LEU A 309 0.14 -22.50 5.50
N GLN A 310 -0.40 -23.67 5.85
CA GLN A 310 -0.98 -23.91 7.18
C GLN A 310 0.08 -23.81 8.29
N MET A 311 1.25 -24.41 8.08
CA MET A 311 2.38 -24.31 9.03
C MET A 311 2.85 -22.86 9.19
N PHE A 312 2.92 -22.11 8.10
CA PHE A 312 3.27 -20.69 8.12
C PHE A 312 2.30 -19.86 8.96
N LEU A 313 0.99 -20.02 8.74
CA LEU A 313 -0.04 -19.32 9.52
C LEU A 313 -0.02 -19.72 11.00
N TYR A 314 0.27 -20.99 11.29
CA TYR A 314 0.44 -21.48 12.65
C TYR A 314 1.59 -20.77 13.38
N HIS A 315 2.76 -20.65 12.75
CA HIS A 315 3.90 -19.92 13.32
C HIS A 315 3.62 -18.44 13.55
N LEU A 316 2.80 -17.82 12.69
CA LEU A 316 2.37 -16.43 12.83
C LEU A 316 1.16 -16.25 13.76
N ARG A 317 0.57 -17.34 14.25
CA ARG A 317 -0.67 -17.35 15.08
C ARG A 317 -1.87 -16.68 14.38
N ILE A 318 -1.92 -16.75 13.05
CA ILE A 318 -3.04 -16.24 12.26
C ILE A 318 -4.06 -17.37 12.09
N LYS A 319 -5.26 -17.19 12.64
CA LYS A 319 -6.36 -18.16 12.49
C LYS A 319 -7.09 -17.92 11.17
N ALA A 320 -6.73 -18.69 10.14
CA ALA A 320 -7.38 -18.68 8.84
C ALA A 320 -7.51 -20.10 8.27
N GLU A 321 -8.58 -20.35 7.52
CA GLU A 321 -8.78 -21.57 6.75
C GLU A 321 -8.05 -21.43 5.41
N VAL A 322 -7.34 -22.48 4.97
CA VAL A 322 -6.55 -22.46 3.72
C VAL A 322 -7.10 -23.48 2.76
N GLU A 323 -7.37 -23.03 1.53
CA GLU A 323 -7.76 -23.87 0.42
C GLU A 323 -6.92 -23.53 -0.83
N VAL A 324 -6.44 -24.57 -1.51
CA VAL A 324 -5.71 -24.44 -2.77
C VAL A 324 -6.68 -24.73 -3.91
N VAL A 325 -6.72 -23.83 -4.89
CA VAL A 325 -7.58 -23.93 -6.07
C VAL A 325 -6.69 -24.13 -7.29
N GLU A 326 -6.83 -25.27 -7.95
CA GLU A 326 -6.07 -25.60 -9.15
C GLU A 326 -6.72 -24.98 -10.39
N MET A 327 -5.92 -24.27 -11.20
CA MET A 327 -6.37 -23.64 -12.44
C MET A 327 -5.35 -23.84 -13.55
N PHE A 328 -5.81 -23.84 -14.80
CA PHE A 328 -4.92 -23.90 -15.97
C PHE A 328 -4.18 -22.58 -16.16
N GLU A 329 -2.95 -22.63 -16.70
CA GLU A 329 -2.11 -21.45 -16.93
C GLU A 329 -2.80 -20.37 -17.79
N ASN A 330 -3.56 -20.80 -18.80
CA ASN A 330 -4.33 -19.90 -19.67
C ASN A 330 -5.35 -19.06 -18.88
N ASP A 331 -5.88 -19.60 -17.79
CA ASP A 331 -6.89 -18.99 -16.94
C ASP A 331 -6.27 -18.06 -15.87
N ILE A 332 -4.94 -17.94 -15.80
CA ILE A 332 -4.22 -16.99 -14.92
C ILE A 332 -3.20 -16.12 -15.66
N SER A 333 -3.21 -16.18 -17.00
CA SER A 333 -2.20 -15.56 -17.88
C SER A 333 -2.00 -14.05 -17.66
N ALA A 334 -3.05 -13.32 -17.24
CA ALA A 334 -2.96 -11.90 -16.93
C ALA A 334 -2.09 -11.60 -15.69
N PHE A 335 -1.98 -12.54 -14.76
CA PHE A 335 -1.22 -12.42 -13.52
C PHE A 335 0.18 -13.04 -13.62
N THR A 336 0.36 -14.03 -14.50
CA THR A 336 1.67 -14.70 -14.69
C THR A 336 2.59 -13.95 -15.65
N TYR A 337 2.08 -13.14 -16.58
CA TYR A 337 2.92 -12.43 -17.56
C TYR A 337 3.98 -11.50 -16.93
N GLU A 338 3.64 -10.80 -15.86
CA GLU A 338 4.57 -9.93 -15.13
C GLU A 338 5.46 -10.70 -14.13
N LYS A 339 5.14 -11.97 -13.86
CA LYS A 339 5.75 -12.78 -12.79
C LYS A 339 7.25 -12.95 -12.98
N THR A 340 7.70 -13.35 -14.16
CA THR A 340 9.12 -13.67 -14.41
C THR A 340 10.03 -12.45 -14.31
N LEU A 341 9.63 -11.30 -14.85
CA LEU A 341 10.46 -10.08 -14.83
C LEU A 341 10.56 -9.47 -13.42
N VAL A 342 9.45 -9.45 -12.69
CA VAL A 342 9.36 -8.79 -11.38
C VAL A 342 9.93 -9.67 -10.26
N MET A 343 9.81 -11.00 -10.36
CA MET A 343 10.41 -11.93 -9.38
C MET A 343 11.94 -11.82 -9.31
N GLU A 344 12.61 -11.65 -10.45
CA GLU A 344 14.08 -11.55 -10.46
C GLU A 344 14.55 -10.26 -9.77
N GLN A 345 13.91 -9.13 -10.07
CA GLN A 345 14.18 -7.85 -9.40
C GLN A 345 13.93 -7.95 -7.89
N ARG A 346 12.82 -8.59 -7.48
CA ARG A 346 12.52 -8.82 -6.06
C ARG A 346 13.57 -9.69 -5.38
N SER A 347 14.03 -10.76 -6.04
CA SER A 347 15.09 -11.64 -5.50
C SER A 347 16.41 -10.89 -5.29
N GLN A 348 16.79 -10.01 -6.22
CA GLN A 348 17.96 -9.14 -6.06
C GLN A 348 17.79 -8.16 -4.89
N MET A 349 16.61 -7.55 -4.76
CA MET A 349 16.29 -6.65 -3.64
C MET A 349 16.38 -7.38 -2.28
N LEU A 350 15.83 -8.59 -2.17
CA LEU A 350 15.87 -9.38 -0.94
C LEU A 350 17.31 -9.77 -0.55
N LYS A 351 18.18 -10.03 -1.54
CA LYS A 351 19.62 -10.27 -1.30
C LYS A 351 20.32 -9.04 -0.72
N GLN A 352 19.98 -7.83 -1.18
CA GLN A 352 20.53 -6.58 -0.66
C GLN A 352 20.10 -6.31 0.79
N MET A 353 18.91 -6.75 1.20
CA MET A 353 18.37 -6.52 2.55
C MET A 353 19.03 -7.32 3.67
N GLN A 354 19.94 -8.26 3.36
CA GLN A 354 20.61 -9.12 4.36
C GLN A 354 19.62 -9.69 5.39
N LEU A 355 18.56 -10.34 4.92
CA LEU A 355 17.57 -10.98 5.80
C LEU A 355 18.15 -12.23 6.45
N SER A 356 17.91 -12.39 7.75
CA SER A 356 18.20 -13.62 8.50
C SER A 356 17.36 -14.79 7.96
N LYS A 357 17.82 -16.03 8.17
CA LYS A 357 17.08 -17.24 7.74
C LYS A 357 15.64 -17.25 8.29
N ASN A 358 15.48 -16.94 9.56
CA ASN A 358 14.17 -16.87 10.23
C ASN A 358 13.27 -15.75 9.67
N GLU A 359 13.84 -14.66 9.17
CA GLU A 359 13.07 -13.57 8.56
C GLU A 359 12.56 -13.96 7.18
N ARG A 360 13.36 -14.68 6.39
CA ARG A 360 12.94 -15.18 5.07
C ARG A 360 11.81 -16.20 5.16
N GLU A 361 11.87 -17.10 6.14
CA GLU A 361 10.80 -18.08 6.39
C GLU A 361 9.48 -17.42 6.81
N ARG A 362 9.50 -16.15 7.26
CA ARG A 362 8.30 -15.38 7.62
C ARG A 362 7.73 -14.54 6.48
N GLU A 363 8.33 -14.57 5.29
CA GLU A 363 7.81 -13.89 4.11
C GLU A 363 6.93 -14.84 3.28
N ALA A 364 5.62 -14.57 3.24
CA ALA A 364 4.62 -15.47 2.63
C ALA A 364 4.91 -15.78 1.16
N GLN A 365 5.39 -14.79 0.39
CA GLN A 365 5.62 -14.95 -1.04
C GLN A 365 6.69 -16.01 -1.34
N LEU A 366 7.72 -16.13 -0.50
CA LEU A 366 8.80 -17.10 -0.70
C LEU A 366 8.33 -18.56 -0.60
N ILE A 367 7.24 -18.81 0.13
CA ILE A 367 6.65 -20.15 0.27
C ILE A 367 6.00 -20.59 -1.04
N HIS A 368 5.21 -19.69 -1.63
CA HIS A 368 4.58 -19.93 -2.93
C HIS A 368 5.64 -20.03 -4.04
N ASP A 369 6.66 -19.18 -4.00
CA ASP A 369 7.74 -19.22 -4.98
C ASP A 369 8.53 -20.54 -4.90
N ARG A 370 8.80 -21.07 -3.70
CA ARG A 370 9.47 -22.37 -3.52
C ARG A 370 8.71 -23.52 -4.18
N ASN A 371 7.39 -23.52 -4.05
CA ASN A 371 6.54 -24.61 -4.54
C ASN A 371 6.23 -24.47 -6.05
N THR A 372 6.47 -23.30 -6.64
CA THR A 372 6.33 -23.05 -8.09
C THR A 372 7.68 -23.02 -8.84
N ALA A 373 8.81 -22.87 -8.14
CA ALA A 373 10.16 -22.76 -8.73
C ALA A 373 10.70 -24.08 -9.33
N SER A 374 10.12 -25.22 -8.97
CA SER A 374 10.49 -26.55 -9.47
C SER A 374 10.46 -26.67 -11.00
N HIS A 375 9.68 -25.82 -11.68
CA HIS A 375 9.43 -25.90 -13.12
C HIS A 375 10.14 -24.80 -13.95
N GLY A 376 10.62 -23.72 -13.32
CA GLY A 376 11.31 -22.63 -14.03
C GLY A 376 12.70 -23.00 -14.56
N THR A 377 13.42 -23.87 -13.84
CA THR A 377 14.77 -24.35 -14.21
C THR A 377 14.75 -25.54 -15.17
N GLY A 378 13.63 -26.26 -15.27
CA GLY A 378 13.47 -27.40 -16.18
C GLY A 378 13.29 -26.99 -17.65
N MET A 379 12.57 -25.89 -17.91
CA MET A 379 12.33 -25.42 -19.28
C MET A 379 13.58 -24.86 -19.97
N VAL A 380 14.53 -24.27 -19.23
CA VAL A 380 15.73 -23.69 -19.87
C VAL A 380 16.71 -24.78 -20.34
N LYS A 381 16.74 -25.95 -19.69
CA LYS A 381 17.62 -27.07 -20.11
C LYS A 381 16.98 -28.02 -21.13
N LEU A 382 15.65 -28.09 -21.20
CA LEU A 382 14.96 -29.00 -22.13
C LEU A 382 14.53 -28.31 -23.44
N GLN A 383 14.69 -26.99 -23.57
CA GLN A 383 14.26 -26.24 -24.77
C GLN A 383 15.39 -26.04 -25.80
N THR A 384 16.61 -26.51 -25.53
CA THR A 384 17.71 -26.60 -26.50
C THR A 384 17.69 -27.86 -27.36
N ALA A 385 16.79 -28.81 -27.09
CA ALA A 385 16.59 -29.97 -27.94
C ALA A 385 15.09 -30.26 -27.99
N ILE A 386 14.54 -30.36 -29.21
CA ILE A 386 13.15 -30.67 -29.58
C ILE A 386 12.35 -29.42 -30.01
N THR A 387 12.06 -29.46 -31.31
CA THR A 387 11.21 -28.65 -32.18
C THR A 387 10.12 -27.84 -31.46
N ALA A 388 10.14 -26.52 -31.72
CA ALA A 388 9.27 -25.54 -31.10
C ALA A 388 7.78 -25.77 -31.41
N PRO A 389 6.89 -25.89 -30.40
CA PRO A 389 5.49 -25.51 -30.58
C PRO A 389 5.37 -23.99 -30.47
N GLU A 390 4.50 -23.44 -31.31
CA GLU A 390 4.21 -22.03 -31.52
C GLU A 390 3.78 -21.31 -30.22
N LYS A 391 4.73 -20.66 -29.53
CA LYS A 391 4.45 -19.84 -28.33
C LYS A 391 3.84 -18.51 -28.76
N VAL A 392 2.51 -18.43 -28.77
CA VAL A 392 1.76 -17.19 -29.04
C VAL A 392 2.03 -16.15 -27.96
N GLN A 393 2.63 -15.03 -28.35
CA GLN A 393 3.02 -13.94 -27.47
C GLN A 393 1.82 -13.03 -27.14
N MET A 394 1.40 -13.00 -25.87
CA MET A 394 0.19 -12.28 -25.43
C MET A 394 0.45 -10.78 -25.21
N THR A 395 0.26 -9.95 -26.25
CA THR A 395 0.36 -8.49 -26.16
C THR A 395 -1.01 -7.81 -26.00
N TRP A 396 -1.03 -6.66 -25.30
CA TRP A 396 -2.24 -5.86 -25.04
C TRP A 396 -2.75 -5.05 -26.25
N THR A 397 -2.11 -5.13 -27.41
CA THR A 397 -2.47 -4.33 -28.59
C THR A 397 -2.35 -5.08 -29.91
N LYS A 398 -2.95 -4.43 -30.92
CA LYS A 398 -3.21 -4.81 -32.33
C LYS A 398 -1.94 -4.97 -33.20
N GLU A 399 -0.78 -4.49 -32.77
CA GLU A 399 0.37 -4.22 -33.67
C GLU A 399 1.21 -5.45 -34.04
N LYS A 400 1.39 -6.44 -33.16
CA LYS A 400 2.21 -7.62 -33.52
C LYS A 400 1.57 -8.48 -34.61
N LEU A 401 0.24 -8.55 -34.64
CA LEU A 401 -0.50 -9.27 -35.68
C LEU A 401 -0.33 -8.59 -37.06
N ILE A 402 -0.14 -7.26 -37.07
CA ILE A 402 0.10 -6.49 -38.30
C ILE A 402 1.56 -6.67 -38.75
N SER A 403 2.53 -6.69 -37.83
CA SER A 403 3.94 -6.98 -38.14
C SER A 403 4.16 -8.40 -38.65
N GLU A 404 3.42 -9.38 -38.15
CA GLU A 404 3.44 -10.77 -38.66
C GLU A 404 2.73 -10.90 -40.02
N LYS A 405 1.60 -10.18 -40.23
CA LYS A 405 0.96 -10.09 -41.55
C LYS A 405 1.85 -9.44 -42.61
N HIS A 406 2.68 -8.47 -42.23
CA HIS A 406 3.61 -7.80 -43.15
C HIS A 406 4.88 -8.62 -43.42
N LYS A 407 5.22 -9.61 -42.58
CA LYS A 407 6.28 -10.58 -42.90
C LYS A 407 5.84 -11.66 -43.89
N ASN A 408 4.54 -11.93 -44.00
CA ASN A 408 3.98 -13.01 -44.83
C ASN A 408 3.25 -12.54 -46.10
N LYS A 409 3.51 -11.34 -46.59
CA LYS A 409 2.85 -10.86 -47.82
C LYS A 409 3.81 -10.11 -48.75
N GLU A 410 4.52 -10.86 -49.57
CA GLU A 410 5.05 -10.33 -50.82
C GLU A 410 3.93 -10.24 -51.88
N ALA A 411 3.87 -9.06 -52.51
CA ALA A 411 3.25 -8.68 -53.80
C ALA A 411 1.84 -9.22 -54.18
N CYS A 412 0.79 -8.40 -53.97
CA CYS A 412 -0.23 -8.12 -55.00
C CYS A 412 -1.18 -6.96 -54.60
N ALA A 413 -1.68 -6.25 -55.62
CA ALA A 413 -2.34 -4.92 -55.62
C ALA A 413 -3.62 -4.74 -54.76
N PRO A 414 -4.04 -3.49 -54.46
CA PRO A 414 -5.16 -3.21 -53.56
C PRO A 414 -6.50 -3.16 -54.32
N GLY A 415 -7.47 -3.98 -53.89
CA GLY A 415 -8.81 -4.00 -54.47
C GLY A 415 -9.87 -4.47 -53.48
N TYR A 416 -10.65 -3.51 -52.98
CA TYR A 416 -12.06 -3.63 -52.57
C TYR A 416 -12.48 -4.93 -51.86
N LYS A 417 -12.15 -5.11 -50.57
CA LYS A 417 -12.77 -6.15 -49.71
C LYS A 417 -12.58 -5.97 -48.19
N ASP A 418 -12.60 -4.75 -47.67
CA ASP A 418 -12.48 -4.49 -46.22
C ASP A 418 -13.72 -3.77 -45.64
N ILE A 419 -14.91 -4.35 -45.81
CA ILE A 419 -16.15 -3.85 -45.13
C ILE A 419 -16.75 -4.90 -44.19
N PHE A 420 -16.34 -6.18 -44.24
CA PHE A 420 -16.97 -7.26 -43.45
C PHE A 420 -16.03 -8.13 -42.60
N SER A 421 -14.83 -7.66 -42.24
CA SER A 421 -13.85 -8.45 -41.49
C SER A 421 -13.46 -7.85 -40.13
N MET A 422 -14.43 -7.32 -39.38
CA MET A 422 -14.20 -6.98 -37.97
C MET A 422 -14.34 -8.24 -37.10
N LYS A 423 -13.37 -9.16 -37.20
CA LYS A 423 -13.25 -10.27 -36.25
C LYS A 423 -12.77 -9.71 -34.89
N PRO A 424 -13.41 -10.03 -33.76
CA PRO A 424 -12.91 -9.64 -32.45
C PRO A 424 -11.52 -10.25 -32.20
N ASN A 425 -10.60 -9.47 -31.63
CA ASN A 425 -9.21 -9.88 -31.39
C ASN A 425 -9.15 -11.14 -30.52
N GLU A 426 -8.58 -12.24 -31.03
CA GLU A 426 -8.51 -13.51 -30.29
C GLU A 426 -7.82 -13.40 -28.92
N SER A 427 -6.81 -12.52 -28.78
CA SER A 427 -6.10 -12.30 -27.50
C SER A 427 -6.95 -11.58 -26.45
N ASN A 428 -7.81 -10.65 -26.86
CA ASN A 428 -8.75 -9.96 -25.97
C ASN A 428 -9.87 -10.91 -25.56
N VAL A 429 -10.42 -11.67 -26.52
CA VAL A 429 -11.45 -12.69 -26.26
C VAL A 429 -10.93 -13.75 -25.28
N ARG A 430 -9.69 -14.22 -25.44
CA ARG A 430 -9.06 -15.16 -24.51
C ARG A 430 -8.94 -14.58 -23.10
N ARG A 431 -8.53 -13.32 -22.95
CA ARG A 431 -8.42 -12.66 -21.64
C ARG A 431 -9.76 -12.42 -20.96
N MET A 432 -10.80 -12.07 -21.73
CA MET A 432 -12.15 -12.00 -21.18
C MET A 432 -12.63 -13.37 -20.72
N HIS A 433 -12.40 -14.43 -21.50
CA HIS A 433 -12.75 -15.80 -21.12
C HIS A 433 -12.00 -16.26 -19.86
N THR A 434 -10.74 -15.87 -19.72
CA THR A 434 -9.96 -16.04 -18.49
C THR A 434 -10.61 -15.35 -17.30
N ALA A 435 -10.99 -14.07 -17.42
CA ALA A 435 -11.67 -13.33 -16.35
C ALA A 435 -13.01 -13.96 -15.95
N VAL A 436 -13.81 -14.40 -16.93
CA VAL A 436 -15.11 -15.05 -16.70
C VAL A 436 -14.94 -16.35 -15.91
N LYS A 437 -13.97 -17.19 -16.30
CA LYS A 437 -13.69 -18.45 -15.59
C LYS A 437 -13.22 -18.19 -14.16
N LEU A 438 -12.27 -17.28 -13.98
CA LEU A 438 -11.75 -16.93 -12.66
C LEU A 438 -12.85 -16.37 -11.78
N ASN A 439 -13.66 -15.45 -12.30
CA ASN A 439 -14.81 -14.92 -11.57
C ASN A 439 -15.81 -16.03 -11.22
N GLY A 440 -16.11 -16.96 -12.13
CA GLY A 440 -17.00 -18.09 -11.86
C GLY A 440 -16.56 -18.90 -10.64
N VAL A 441 -15.25 -19.16 -10.51
CA VAL A 441 -14.70 -19.87 -9.34
C VAL A 441 -14.76 -19.02 -8.06
N VAL A 442 -14.45 -17.72 -8.17
CA VAL A 442 -14.50 -16.78 -7.04
C VAL A 442 -15.93 -16.64 -6.51
N LEU A 443 -16.90 -16.45 -7.41
CA LEU A 443 -18.32 -16.31 -7.11
C LEU A 443 -18.85 -17.57 -6.41
N ASN A 444 -18.57 -18.75 -6.96
CA ASN A 444 -19.04 -20.02 -6.40
C ASN A 444 -18.62 -20.23 -4.93
N LYS A 445 -17.46 -19.70 -4.51
CA LYS A 445 -16.96 -19.86 -3.13
C LYS A 445 -17.19 -18.65 -2.22
N SER A 446 -17.29 -17.46 -2.80
CA SER A 446 -17.19 -16.18 -2.08
C SER A 446 -18.43 -15.27 -2.24
N GLN A 447 -19.51 -15.75 -2.85
CA GLN A 447 -20.75 -14.95 -3.05
C GLN A 447 -21.29 -14.34 -1.75
N ASN A 448 -21.30 -15.13 -0.66
CA ASN A 448 -21.81 -14.71 0.65
C ASN A 448 -20.72 -14.11 1.57
N ALA A 449 -19.52 -13.84 1.03
CA ALA A 449 -18.44 -13.25 1.80
C ALA A 449 -18.78 -11.81 2.20
N GLN A 450 -18.37 -11.41 3.41
CA GLN A 450 -18.55 -10.04 3.84
C GLN A 450 -17.53 -9.12 3.16
N LEU A 451 -16.34 -9.61 2.83
CA LEU A 451 -15.34 -8.86 2.06
C LEU A 451 -14.50 -9.84 1.26
N VAL A 452 -14.31 -9.54 -0.03
CA VAL A 452 -13.41 -10.28 -0.92
C VAL A 452 -12.20 -9.41 -1.23
N LEU A 453 -11.01 -9.91 -0.89
CA LEU A 453 -9.74 -9.32 -1.30
C LEU A 453 -9.20 -10.12 -2.47
N LEU A 454 -8.83 -9.44 -3.55
CA LEU A 454 -8.11 -10.05 -4.66
C LEU A 454 -7.02 -9.11 -5.15
N ASN A 455 -5.99 -9.68 -5.75
CA ASN A 455 -4.97 -8.90 -6.41
C ASN A 455 -5.45 -8.31 -7.74
N MET A 456 -4.97 -7.12 -8.07
CA MET A 456 -5.23 -6.42 -9.32
C MET A 456 -4.07 -6.62 -10.29
N PRO A 457 -4.30 -7.08 -11.53
CA PRO A 457 -3.25 -7.24 -12.54
C PRO A 457 -2.68 -5.90 -13.04
N GLY A 458 -1.50 -5.95 -13.66
CA GLY A 458 -0.86 -4.87 -14.44
C GLY A 458 -1.78 -4.13 -15.41
N PRO A 459 -1.85 -2.78 -15.40
CA PRO A 459 -2.37 -2.09 -16.57
C PRO A 459 -1.45 -2.34 -17.78
N PRO A 460 -2.00 -2.40 -19.01
CA PRO A 460 -1.22 -2.56 -20.23
C PRO A 460 -0.16 -1.47 -20.37
N LYS A 461 1.04 -1.79 -20.85
CA LYS A 461 2.05 -0.76 -21.20
C LYS A 461 1.49 0.25 -22.21
N ASN A 462 0.74 -0.24 -23.18
CA ASN A 462 0.17 0.57 -24.26
C ASN A 462 -1.21 1.14 -23.86
N ARG A 463 -1.43 2.44 -24.08
CA ARG A 463 -2.68 3.14 -23.72
C ARG A 463 -3.91 2.69 -24.51
N HIS A 464 -3.72 2.14 -25.72
CA HIS A 464 -4.83 1.63 -26.54
C HIS A 464 -5.55 0.42 -25.92
N GLY A 465 -4.98 -0.24 -24.90
CA GLY A 465 -5.58 -1.39 -24.23
C GLY A 465 -6.33 -1.06 -22.94
N ASP A 466 -6.42 0.22 -22.55
CA ASP A 466 -6.95 0.62 -21.25
C ASP A 466 -8.44 0.31 -21.06
N GLU A 467 -9.23 0.36 -22.14
CA GLU A 467 -10.65 -0.02 -22.12
C GLU A 467 -10.83 -1.52 -21.85
N ASN A 468 -10.07 -2.37 -22.55
CA ASN A 468 -10.07 -3.82 -22.32
C ASN A 468 -9.63 -4.18 -20.89
N TYR A 469 -8.74 -3.38 -20.30
CA TYR A 469 -8.30 -3.56 -18.92
C TYR A 469 -9.43 -3.23 -17.93
N MET A 470 -10.18 -2.16 -18.16
CA MET A 470 -11.36 -1.83 -17.35
C MET A 470 -12.46 -2.90 -17.47
N GLU A 471 -12.75 -3.37 -18.67
CA GLU A 471 -13.69 -4.47 -18.90
C GLU A 471 -13.25 -5.76 -18.18
N PHE A 472 -11.96 -6.10 -18.26
CA PHE A 472 -11.41 -7.26 -17.57
C PHE A 472 -11.64 -7.19 -16.05
N LEU A 473 -11.35 -6.03 -15.44
CA LEU A 473 -11.54 -5.84 -13.99
C LEU A 473 -13.03 -5.87 -13.59
N GLU A 474 -13.91 -5.34 -14.43
CA GLU A 474 -15.35 -5.38 -14.21
C GLU A 474 -15.84 -6.84 -14.21
N VAL A 475 -15.51 -7.60 -15.26
CA VAL A 475 -15.89 -9.02 -15.40
C VAL A 475 -15.31 -9.87 -14.27
N LEU A 476 -14.08 -9.59 -13.84
CA LEU A 476 -13.43 -10.31 -12.73
C LEU A 476 -14.15 -10.13 -11.39
N THR A 477 -14.84 -9.01 -11.20
CA THR A 477 -15.47 -8.62 -9.93
C THR A 477 -16.99 -8.50 -10.03
N GLU A 478 -17.57 -9.07 -11.09
CA GLU A 478 -19.01 -9.07 -11.35
C GLU A 478 -19.73 -10.01 -10.38
N GLY A 479 -20.85 -9.56 -9.81
CA GLY A 479 -21.66 -10.36 -8.86
C GLY A 479 -21.12 -10.42 -7.42
N LEU A 480 -20.00 -9.75 -7.12
CA LEU A 480 -19.46 -9.64 -5.77
C LEU A 480 -19.90 -8.34 -5.10
N ASN A 481 -20.36 -8.44 -3.84
CA ASN A 481 -20.88 -7.29 -3.11
C ASN A 481 -19.79 -6.28 -2.73
N ARG A 482 -18.85 -6.68 -1.87
CA ARG A 482 -17.77 -5.82 -1.36
C ARG A 482 -16.42 -6.38 -1.74
N VAL A 483 -15.70 -5.61 -2.55
CA VAL A 483 -14.43 -6.05 -3.14
C VAL A 483 -13.34 -5.01 -2.88
N LEU A 484 -12.19 -5.49 -2.41
CA LEU A 484 -10.98 -4.71 -2.28
C LEU A 484 -9.92 -5.29 -3.23
N LEU A 485 -9.63 -4.54 -4.28
CA LEU A 485 -8.57 -4.85 -5.23
C LEU A 485 -7.24 -4.32 -4.66
N VAL A 486 -6.24 -5.19 -4.60
CA VAL A 486 -4.95 -4.92 -3.95
C VAL A 486 -3.82 -5.06 -4.96
N ARG A 487 -2.87 -4.13 -4.98
CA ARG A 487 -1.67 -4.21 -5.82
C ARG A 487 -0.47 -3.71 -5.03
N GLY A 488 0.61 -4.49 -5.00
CA GLY A 488 1.87 -4.09 -4.36
C GLY A 488 2.68 -3.12 -5.22
N GLY A 489 3.51 -2.29 -4.57
CA GLY A 489 4.53 -1.47 -5.21
C GLY A 489 5.83 -2.24 -5.53
N GLY A 490 5.94 -3.50 -5.09
CA GLY A 490 7.05 -4.41 -5.35
C GLY A 490 8.19 -4.34 -4.33
N ARG A 491 8.05 -3.53 -3.28
CA ARG A 491 9.07 -3.29 -2.24
C ARG A 491 8.64 -3.79 -0.86
N GLU A 492 7.42 -4.30 -0.75
CA GLU A 492 6.78 -4.68 0.49
C GLU A 492 7.34 -6.01 1.01
N VAL A 493 8.08 -5.94 2.12
CA VAL A 493 8.53 -7.11 2.87
C VAL A 493 7.88 -7.10 4.25
N ILE A 494 7.18 -8.19 4.58
CA ILE A 494 6.44 -8.33 5.83
C ILE A 494 6.94 -9.58 6.52
N THR A 495 7.64 -9.39 7.64
CA THR A 495 8.18 -10.49 8.47
C THR A 495 7.48 -10.59 9.82
N ILE A 496 6.79 -9.52 10.25
CA ILE A 496 6.05 -9.46 11.52
C ILE A 496 4.61 -8.99 11.27
N TYR A 497 3.67 -9.83 11.67
CA TYR A 497 2.23 -9.57 11.70
C TYR A 497 1.85 -9.21 13.14
N SER A 498 1.62 -7.93 13.40
CA SER A 498 1.22 -7.38 14.71
C SER A 498 0.20 -6.28 14.56
#